data_AF-A0A6J5AAI2-F1
#
_entry.id   AF-A0A6J5AAI2-F1
#
_cell.length_a   1.000
_cell.length_b   1.000
_cell.length_c   1.000
_cell.angle_alpha   90.00
_cell.angle_beta   90.00
_cell.angle_gamma   90.00
#
_symmetry.space_group_name_H-M   'P 1'
#
loop_
_entity.id
_entity.type
_entity.pdbx_description
1 polymer ?
#
loop_
_entity_poly.entity_id
_entity_poly.type
_entity_poly.pdbx_seq_one_letter_code
_entity_poly.pdbx_strand_id
1 'polypeptide(L)'
;MKSLLNRRSVLTGPSHVVRIPQNRAAMPPSPADADDAPPDLASTAGSDAEPNPGAEREPDAMSGAVSGSASGSMSATAQAAVARGAPRPVLTLRPVQAVPSQVSARGVQIANTAEVEWLAEEEALTPFRVFRSFAYSVSLLFHAKELVYYVALYQEGALWRALKAADLEAAEAAFRHFEDQATRLSDCETRRAQLEAQNEQLARMIARSEAEAERLRSDLQRRSAQEQAASNRQHQVRKEVSQLEAQRMAAQAHLNKAHRQMQQLNMTSNEAIPHLPAR
;
A
#
# COMPACT_ATOMS: atom_id res chain seq x y z
N MET A 1 53.55 17.09 -14.81
CA MET A 1 54.31 16.45 -13.71
C MET A 1 53.36 16.17 -12.56
N LYS A 2 53.29 14.92 -12.03
CA LYS A 2 52.78 14.54 -10.67
C LYS A 2 51.32 14.93 -10.33
N SER A 3 50.49 14.18 -9.61
CA SER A 3 50.48 12.80 -9.06
C SER A 3 49.01 12.52 -8.70
N LEU A 4 48.34 11.54 -9.30
CA LEU A 4 47.96 10.23 -8.72
C LEU A 4 47.15 10.24 -7.41
N LEU A 5 46.16 9.34 -7.36
CA LEU A 5 45.20 9.01 -6.29
C LEU A 5 44.06 10.05 -6.12
N ASN A 6 42.79 9.65 -5.92
CA ASN A 6 42.33 8.37 -5.37
C ASN A 6 41.23 7.68 -6.21
N ARG A 7 41.22 6.34 -6.20
CA ARG A 7 40.15 5.52 -6.79
C ARG A 7 38.95 5.47 -5.83
N ARG A 8 37.75 5.23 -6.37
CA ARG A 8 36.93 4.05 -6.01
C ARG A 8 35.72 3.88 -6.94
N SER A 9 35.78 2.82 -7.74
CA SER A 9 34.62 2.13 -8.32
C SER A 9 33.60 1.82 -7.20
N VAL A 10 32.28 1.97 -7.36
CA VAL A 10 31.36 1.40 -8.38
C VAL A 10 31.05 -0.09 -8.12
N LEU A 11 29.76 -0.33 -7.87
CA LEU A 11 28.92 -1.54 -8.07
C LEU A 11 28.89 -2.72 -7.08
N THR A 12 27.63 -3.16 -6.88
CA THR A 12 27.11 -4.51 -6.55
C THR A 12 27.05 -4.96 -5.07
N GLY A 13 25.90 -5.54 -4.70
CA GLY A 13 25.60 -6.12 -3.36
C GLY A 13 26.14 -7.57 -3.18
N PRO A 14 25.52 -8.45 -2.34
CA PRO A 14 24.09 -8.51 -2.03
C PRO A 14 23.73 -8.53 -0.51
N SER A 15 22.43 -8.63 -0.25
CA SER A 15 21.76 -8.75 1.04
C SER A 15 22.41 -9.75 2.02
N HIS A 16 22.76 -9.27 3.23
CA HIS A 16 23.13 -10.15 4.34
C HIS A 16 21.91 -10.39 5.24
N VAL A 17 21.17 -11.46 4.99
CA VAL A 17 20.09 -11.92 5.88
C VAL A 17 20.70 -12.40 7.20
N VAL A 18 20.16 -11.94 8.32
CA VAL A 18 20.56 -12.38 9.66
C VAL A 18 20.16 -13.85 9.83
N ARG A 19 21.13 -14.74 10.01
CA ARG A 19 20.89 -16.15 10.36
C ARG A 19 20.63 -16.27 11.86
N ILE A 20 19.41 -16.66 12.23
CA ILE A 20 19.10 -17.16 13.57
C ILE A 20 19.54 -18.63 13.63
N PRO A 21 20.30 -19.07 14.65
CA PRO A 21 20.79 -20.44 14.73
C PRO A 21 19.67 -21.46 14.99
N GLN A 22 19.83 -22.64 14.39
CA GLN A 22 18.90 -23.76 14.46
C GLN A 22 18.93 -24.40 15.86
N ASN A 23 17.77 -24.63 16.47
CA ASN A 23 17.65 -25.69 17.49
C ASN A 23 17.30 -27.01 16.79
N ARG A 24 18.27 -27.93 16.75
CA ARG A 24 18.13 -29.26 16.16
C ARG A 24 17.88 -30.27 17.28
N ALA A 25 16.62 -30.68 17.47
CA ALA A 25 16.23 -31.73 18.40
C ALA A 25 15.53 -32.89 17.67
N ALA A 26 16.17 -34.07 17.73
CA ALA A 26 15.65 -35.43 17.61
C ALA A 26 14.41 -35.75 16.72
N MET A 27 14.67 -36.40 15.58
CA MET A 27 14.07 -37.71 15.23
C MET A 27 15.11 -38.80 15.62
N PRO A 28 14.80 -40.11 15.78
CA PRO A 28 13.80 -40.93 15.04
C PRO A 28 13.06 -41.94 15.98
N PRO A 29 12.54 -43.13 15.57
CA PRO A 29 12.14 -43.65 14.25
C PRO A 29 10.67 -44.16 14.18
N SER A 30 10.20 -44.54 12.99
CA SER A 30 8.98 -45.36 12.79
C SER A 30 9.26 -46.87 12.77
N PRO A 31 8.31 -47.69 13.20
CA PRO A 31 7.89 -48.94 12.53
C PRO A 31 6.55 -48.69 11.79
N ALA A 32 6.31 -49.13 10.55
CA ALA A 32 6.36 -50.49 9.97
C ALA A 32 5.06 -51.29 10.19
N ASP A 33 4.28 -51.37 9.10
CA ASP A 33 3.41 -52.46 8.62
C ASP A 33 2.01 -52.76 9.23
N ALA A 34 1.13 -53.22 8.31
CA ALA A 34 -0.26 -53.74 8.47
C ALA A 34 -1.34 -52.74 8.97
N ASP A 35 -2.53 -52.57 8.38
CA ASP A 35 -3.19 -53.09 7.14
C ASP A 35 -4.06 -51.93 6.56
N ASP A 36 -4.77 -51.97 5.42
CA ASP A 36 -5.20 -53.04 4.50
C ASP A 36 -5.26 -52.50 3.04
N ALA A 37 -5.75 -53.30 2.07
CA ALA A 37 -5.79 -53.01 0.63
C ALA A 37 -7.17 -52.53 0.10
N PRO A 38 -7.27 -52.08 -1.19
CA PRO A 38 -8.39 -51.29 -1.74
C PRO A 38 -9.17 -52.12 -2.80
N PRO A 39 -9.72 -51.57 -3.91
CA PRO A 39 -10.28 -50.24 -4.22
C PRO A 39 -11.77 -50.36 -4.65
N ASP A 40 -12.38 -49.26 -5.14
CA ASP A 40 -13.49 -49.40 -6.09
C ASP A 40 -13.44 -48.38 -7.23
N LEU A 41 -13.84 -48.83 -8.43
CA LEU A 41 -13.69 -48.12 -9.71
C LEU A 41 -15.05 -47.81 -10.31
N ALA A 42 -15.32 -46.54 -10.64
CA ALA A 42 -16.38 -46.20 -11.59
C ALA A 42 -16.07 -44.89 -12.33
N SER A 43 -15.71 -45.01 -13.61
CA SER A 43 -15.61 -43.89 -14.56
C SER A 43 -16.34 -44.27 -15.85
N THR A 44 -17.53 -43.71 -16.04
CA THR A 44 -18.37 -43.68 -17.26
C THR A 44 -19.66 -42.92 -16.92
N ALA A 45 -20.42 -42.32 -17.83
CA ALA A 45 -20.18 -41.73 -19.16
C ALA A 45 -21.49 -40.96 -19.51
N GLY A 46 -21.46 -39.94 -20.37
CA GLY A 46 -22.71 -39.26 -20.76
C GLY A 46 -22.54 -37.84 -21.30
N SER A 47 -21.98 -37.71 -22.49
CA SER A 47 -22.26 -36.58 -23.39
C SER A 47 -23.43 -36.94 -24.31
N ASP A 48 -24.17 -35.92 -24.77
CA ASP A 48 -25.20 -35.86 -25.85
C ASP A 48 -26.42 -35.05 -25.36
N ALA A 49 -27.03 -34.12 -26.10
CA ALA A 49 -26.82 -33.66 -27.48
C ALA A 49 -27.16 -32.14 -27.66
N GLU A 50 -26.86 -31.60 -28.84
CA GLU A 50 -27.11 -30.22 -29.31
C GLU A 50 -28.59 -29.98 -29.78
N PRO A 51 -28.89 -29.07 -30.73
CA PRO A 51 -29.12 -27.62 -30.54
C PRO A 51 -30.54 -27.17 -30.98
N ASN A 52 -30.85 -25.87 -30.86
CA ASN A 52 -32.05 -25.29 -31.48
C ASN A 52 -31.73 -24.02 -32.32
N PRO A 53 -31.92 -24.04 -33.66
CA PRO A 53 -31.75 -22.89 -34.54
C PRO A 53 -33.07 -22.37 -35.16
N GLY A 54 -33.15 -21.05 -35.45
CA GLY A 54 -34.02 -20.51 -36.52
C GLY A 54 -34.98 -19.38 -36.16
N ALA A 55 -34.89 -18.27 -36.94
CA ALA A 55 -35.81 -17.13 -37.18
C ALA A 55 -34.98 -15.82 -37.25
N GLU A 56 -34.41 -15.42 -38.40
CA GLU A 56 -35.05 -14.66 -39.51
C GLU A 56 -35.62 -13.30 -39.04
N ARG A 57 -35.01 -12.12 -39.30
CA ARG A 57 -34.65 -11.35 -40.54
C ARG A 57 -35.68 -10.23 -40.84
N GLU A 58 -35.16 -9.04 -41.16
CA GLU A 58 -35.79 -7.71 -41.42
C GLU A 58 -36.76 -7.71 -42.65
N PRO A 59 -37.47 -6.60 -43.08
CA PRO A 59 -37.22 -5.15 -42.82
C PRO A 59 -38.45 -4.18 -42.80
N ASP A 60 -38.16 -2.87 -43.00
CA ASP A 60 -39.00 -1.74 -43.46
C ASP A 60 -39.93 -0.97 -42.49
N ALA A 61 -39.61 0.32 -42.28
CA ALA A 61 -40.37 1.44 -42.86
C ALA A 61 -39.81 2.83 -42.46
N MET A 62 -39.84 3.80 -43.39
CA MET A 62 -39.42 5.19 -43.19
C MET A 62 -40.55 6.09 -42.67
N SER A 63 -40.15 7.25 -42.10
CA SER A 63 -40.87 8.53 -41.90
C SER A 63 -40.96 8.94 -40.43
N GLY A 64 -40.64 10.16 -40.00
CA GLY A 64 -40.16 11.34 -40.72
C GLY A 64 -40.60 12.63 -40.01
N ALA A 65 -39.82 13.72 -40.12
CA ALA A 65 -40.18 15.09 -39.67
C ALA A 65 -40.26 15.27 -38.11
N VAL A 66 -40.06 16.44 -37.48
CA VAL A 66 -39.64 17.80 -37.92
C VAL A 66 -39.30 18.70 -36.72
N SER A 67 -38.26 19.55 -36.87
CA SER A 67 -37.95 20.83 -36.17
C SER A 67 -37.80 20.92 -34.63
N GLY A 68 -36.77 21.67 -34.21
CA GLY A 68 -36.60 22.18 -32.85
C GLY A 68 -35.33 23.03 -32.70
N SER A 69 -35.41 24.33 -33.02
CA SER A 69 -34.28 25.29 -32.99
C SER A 69 -33.62 25.48 -31.62
N ALA A 70 -32.31 25.76 -31.60
CA ALA A 70 -31.78 27.07 -31.16
C ALA A 70 -30.25 27.19 -31.31
N SER A 71 -29.79 28.38 -31.70
CA SER A 71 -28.37 28.78 -31.72
C SER A 71 -27.79 28.94 -30.31
N GLY A 72 -26.49 28.65 -30.14
CA GLY A 72 -25.83 28.95 -28.86
C GLY A 72 -24.38 28.47 -28.68
N SER A 73 -23.52 28.53 -29.72
CA SER A 73 -22.10 28.18 -29.57
C SER A 73 -21.20 29.41 -29.56
N MET A 74 -21.16 30.11 -28.42
CA MET A 74 -20.11 31.06 -28.12
C MET A 74 -18.91 30.29 -27.55
N SER A 75 -17.81 30.26 -28.29
CA SER A 75 -16.56 29.63 -27.87
C SER A 75 -15.94 30.37 -26.67
N ALA A 76 -16.36 30.00 -25.46
CA ALA A 76 -15.67 30.38 -24.25
C ALA A 76 -14.40 29.52 -24.12
N THR A 77 -13.24 30.06 -24.52
CA THR A 77 -11.93 29.48 -24.22
C THR A 77 -11.65 29.58 -22.73
N ALA A 78 -12.22 28.66 -21.96
CA ALA A 78 -11.93 28.47 -20.55
C ALA A 78 -10.49 27.97 -20.40
N GLN A 79 -9.54 28.90 -20.29
CA GLN A 79 -8.18 28.58 -19.90
C GLN A 79 -8.21 27.95 -18.51
N ALA A 80 -7.95 26.65 -18.45
CA ALA A 80 -7.79 25.91 -17.21
C ALA A 80 -6.54 26.42 -16.49
N ALA A 81 -6.73 27.42 -15.62
CA ALA A 81 -5.71 27.92 -14.72
C ALA A 81 -5.32 26.78 -13.78
N VAL A 82 -4.17 26.16 -14.04
CA VAL A 82 -3.62 25.08 -13.22
C VAL A 82 -3.35 25.63 -11.82
N ALA A 83 -4.28 25.35 -10.90
CA ALA A 83 -4.16 25.73 -9.50
C ALA A 83 -2.96 24.98 -8.89
N ARG A 84 -1.80 25.63 -8.88
CA ARG A 84 -0.62 25.13 -8.16
C ARG A 84 -1.00 25.01 -6.70
N GLY A 85 -1.15 23.79 -6.21
CA GLY A 85 -1.35 23.52 -4.79
C GLY A 85 -0.15 24.04 -4.00
N ALA A 86 -0.32 25.21 -3.37
CA ALA A 86 0.67 25.73 -2.44
C ALA A 86 0.81 24.75 -1.25
N PRO A 87 2.03 24.49 -0.75
CA PRO A 87 2.21 23.65 0.41
C PRO A 87 1.48 24.26 1.61
N ARG A 88 0.46 23.58 2.13
CA ARG A 88 -0.23 24.01 3.35
C ARG A 88 0.78 23.99 4.51
N PRO A 89 1.05 25.12 5.18
CA PRO A 89 1.94 25.12 6.34
C PRO A 89 1.29 24.31 7.46
N VAL A 90 2.03 23.33 7.98
CA VAL A 90 1.63 22.59 9.18
C VAL A 90 1.67 23.57 10.35
N LEU A 91 0.50 23.85 10.94
CA LEU A 91 0.41 24.71 12.11
C LEU A 91 1.14 24.05 13.28
N THR A 92 2.18 24.71 13.78
CA THR A 92 2.96 24.22 14.91
C THR A 92 2.08 24.16 16.16
N LEU A 93 2.04 22.98 16.78
CA LEU A 93 1.28 22.75 18.01
C LEU A 93 1.86 23.65 19.12
N ARG A 94 1.09 24.66 19.54
CA ARG A 94 1.46 25.49 20.69
C ARG A 94 1.36 24.66 21.96
N PRO A 95 2.38 24.65 22.84
CA PRO A 95 2.28 23.98 24.12
C PRO A 95 1.20 24.66 24.97
N VAL A 96 0.27 23.86 25.50
CA VAL A 96 -0.72 24.31 26.48
C VAL A 96 0.04 24.54 27.80
N GLN A 97 0.02 25.77 28.31
CA GLN A 97 0.53 26.03 29.66
C GLN A 97 -0.37 25.35 30.69
N ALA A 98 0.17 24.35 31.38
CA ALA A 98 -0.45 23.78 32.57
C ALA A 98 -0.33 24.79 33.72
N VAL A 99 -1.33 25.65 33.89
CA VAL A 99 -1.43 26.53 35.05
C VAL A 99 -1.80 25.68 36.27
N PRO A 100 -0.99 25.66 37.35
CA PRO A 100 -1.33 24.94 38.56
C PRO A 100 -2.47 25.67 39.28
N SER A 101 -3.70 25.16 39.17
CA SER A 101 -4.80 25.57 40.04
C SER A 101 -4.46 25.18 41.48
N GLN A 102 -4.13 26.18 42.31
CA GLN A 102 -3.93 25.97 43.74
C GLN A 102 -5.28 26.00 44.45
N VAL A 103 -5.59 24.91 45.16
CA VAL A 103 -6.76 24.83 46.04
C VAL A 103 -6.46 25.62 47.31
N SER A 104 -7.12 26.77 47.47
CA SER A 104 -7.18 27.51 48.74
C SER A 104 -8.56 27.35 49.37
N ALA A 105 -8.87 26.11 49.77
CA ALA A 105 -10.04 25.81 50.57
C ALA A 105 -9.66 25.81 52.06
N ARG A 106 -10.29 26.68 52.86
CA ARG A 106 -10.12 26.65 54.32
C ARG A 106 -10.55 25.27 54.83
N GLY A 107 -9.69 24.58 55.57
CA GLY A 107 -9.96 23.27 56.15
C GLY A 107 -9.39 22.06 55.36
N VAL A 108 -8.85 22.28 54.16
CA VAL A 108 -8.16 21.23 53.38
C VAL A 108 -6.64 21.34 53.57
N GLN A 109 -6.00 20.25 54.00
CA GLN A 109 -4.56 20.14 54.15
C GLN A 109 -3.99 19.20 53.07
N ILE A 110 -2.74 19.41 52.67
CA ILE A 110 -2.03 18.44 51.84
C ILE A 110 -1.74 17.22 52.71
N ALA A 111 -2.20 16.05 52.28
CA ALA A 111 -1.90 14.79 52.95
C ALA A 111 -0.59 14.23 52.38
N ASN A 112 0.17 13.49 53.20
CA ASN A 112 1.33 12.78 52.70
C ASN A 112 0.84 11.61 51.82
N THR A 113 1.39 11.45 50.62
CA THR A 113 0.97 10.36 49.72
C THR A 113 1.29 9.00 50.32
N ALA A 114 2.44 8.86 50.98
CA ALA A 114 2.83 7.62 51.66
C ALA A 114 1.92 7.26 52.86
N GLU A 115 1.31 8.27 53.52
CA GLU A 115 0.31 8.05 54.59
C GLU A 115 -0.97 7.45 54.00
N VAL A 116 -1.43 7.96 52.85
CA VAL A 116 -2.64 7.48 52.18
C VAL A 116 -2.44 6.13 51.49
N GLU A 117 -1.26 5.87 50.92
CA GLU A 117 -0.90 4.55 50.39
C GLU A 117 -0.88 3.50 51.51
N TRP A 118 -0.19 3.77 52.62
CA TRP A 118 -0.14 2.85 53.76
C TRP A 118 -1.52 2.61 54.39
N LEU A 119 -2.33 3.66 54.60
CA LEU A 119 -3.71 3.51 55.09
C LEU A 119 -4.65 2.78 54.11
N ALA A 120 -4.35 2.81 52.81
CA ALA A 120 -5.06 2.02 51.80
C ALA A 120 -4.63 0.55 51.80
N GLU A 121 -3.33 0.26 52.00
CA GLU A 121 -2.80 -1.10 52.16
C GLU A 121 -3.31 -1.79 53.44
N GLU A 122 -3.53 -1.04 54.54
CA GLU A 122 -4.17 -1.54 55.76
C GLU A 122 -5.70 -1.76 55.63
N GLU A 123 -6.29 -1.55 54.44
CA GLU A 123 -7.75 -1.51 54.22
C GLU A 123 -8.50 -0.55 55.18
N ALA A 124 -7.79 0.43 55.75
CA ALA A 124 -8.30 1.31 56.79
C ALA A 124 -9.10 2.52 56.24
N LEU A 125 -9.31 2.56 54.92
CA LEU A 125 -9.94 3.65 54.17
C LEU A 125 -11.17 3.12 53.41
N THR A 126 -12.37 3.55 53.81
CA THR A 126 -13.61 3.19 53.11
C THR A 126 -13.84 4.13 51.93
N PRO A 127 -13.94 3.66 50.67
CA PRO A 127 -14.23 4.51 49.53
C PRO A 127 -15.70 4.96 49.53
N PHE A 128 -15.92 6.27 49.55
CA PHE A 128 -17.26 6.88 49.48
C PHE A 128 -17.65 7.21 48.03
N ARG A 129 -16.72 7.71 47.23
CA ARG A 129 -16.90 7.97 45.79
C ARG A 129 -15.61 7.72 45.04
N VAL A 130 -15.73 7.17 43.84
CA VAL A 130 -14.60 6.99 42.91
C VAL A 130 -15.03 7.49 41.53
N PHE A 131 -14.29 8.45 41.00
CA PHE A 131 -14.39 8.92 39.62
C PHE A 131 -13.20 8.35 38.82
N ARG A 132 -13.43 7.89 37.59
CA ARG A 132 -12.36 7.35 36.73
C ARG A 132 -12.53 7.87 35.31
N SER A 133 -11.47 8.41 34.73
CA SER A 133 -11.42 8.84 33.32
C SER A 133 -10.05 8.54 32.74
N PHE A 134 -10.00 7.62 31.77
CA PHE A 134 -8.76 7.08 31.19
C PHE A 134 -7.74 6.66 32.27
N ALA A 135 -6.51 7.18 32.23
CA ALA A 135 -5.47 6.87 33.19
C ALA A 135 -5.65 7.54 34.57
N TYR A 136 -6.58 8.49 34.71
CA TYR A 136 -6.80 9.23 35.96
C TYR A 136 -7.94 8.64 36.77
N SER A 137 -7.78 8.58 38.09
CA SER A 137 -8.84 8.20 39.01
C SER A 137 -8.81 9.07 40.25
N VAL A 138 -9.96 9.52 40.73
CA VAL A 138 -10.10 10.32 41.94
C VAL A 138 -10.94 9.53 42.93
N SER A 139 -10.46 9.35 44.15
CA SER A 139 -11.16 8.63 45.22
C SER A 139 -11.37 9.54 46.42
N LEU A 140 -12.61 9.67 46.87
CA LEU A 140 -12.96 10.17 48.19
C LEU A 140 -13.01 8.98 49.14
N LEU A 141 -12.14 8.99 50.13
CA LEU A 141 -11.89 7.94 51.10
C LEU A 141 -12.19 8.46 52.51
N PHE A 142 -12.71 7.61 53.40
CA PHE A 142 -13.02 7.96 54.79
C PHE A 142 -12.25 7.06 55.75
N HIS A 143 -11.54 7.67 56.70
CA HIS A 143 -10.82 6.96 57.75
C HIS A 143 -11.65 6.94 59.04
N ALA A 144 -12.29 5.81 59.32
CA ALA A 144 -13.25 5.70 60.43
C ALA A 144 -12.63 5.82 61.83
N LYS A 145 -11.32 5.55 62.01
CA LYS A 145 -10.64 5.63 63.31
C LYS A 145 -10.42 7.07 63.78
N GLU A 146 -10.05 7.96 62.87
CA GLU A 146 -9.76 9.38 63.16
C GLU A 146 -10.88 10.33 62.69
N LEU A 147 -11.89 9.81 61.99
CA LEU A 147 -13.00 10.56 61.37
C LEU A 147 -12.54 11.61 60.34
N VAL A 148 -11.43 11.32 59.65
CA VAL A 148 -10.83 12.19 58.62
C VAL A 148 -11.19 11.72 57.21
N TYR A 149 -11.46 12.67 56.32
CA TYR A 149 -11.66 12.40 54.89
C TYR A 149 -10.36 12.61 54.12
N TYR A 150 -10.03 11.66 53.26
CA TYR A 150 -8.89 11.73 52.36
C TYR A 150 -9.38 11.79 50.91
N VAL A 151 -8.79 12.66 50.10
CA VAL A 151 -9.09 12.80 48.67
C VAL A 151 -7.82 12.50 47.89
N ALA A 152 -7.83 11.42 47.12
CA ALA A 152 -6.68 10.87 46.43
C ALA A 152 -6.87 10.97 44.90
N LEU A 153 -5.91 11.59 44.20
CA LEU A 153 -5.80 11.61 42.75
C LEU A 153 -4.69 10.65 42.32
N TYR A 154 -5.09 9.62 41.57
CA TYR A 154 -4.22 8.61 40.97
C TYR A 154 -4.00 8.89 39.48
N GLN A 155 -2.80 8.59 38.99
CA GLN A 155 -2.41 8.59 37.59
C GLN A 155 -1.77 7.24 37.25
N GLU A 156 -2.33 6.52 36.28
CA GLU A 156 -1.89 5.18 35.87
C GLU A 156 -1.79 4.16 37.04
N GLY A 157 -2.59 4.38 38.09
CA GLY A 157 -2.60 3.59 39.32
C GLY A 157 -1.66 4.08 40.43
N ALA A 158 -0.69 4.96 40.13
CA ALA A 158 0.17 5.58 41.14
C ALA A 158 -0.52 6.78 41.81
N LEU A 159 -0.35 6.96 43.13
CA LEU A 159 -0.92 8.11 43.83
C LEU A 159 -0.11 9.37 43.50
N TRP A 160 -0.73 10.31 42.79
CA TRP A 160 -0.07 11.56 42.40
C TRP A 160 -0.23 12.67 43.44
N ARG A 161 -1.44 12.80 44.01
CA ARG A 161 -1.75 13.83 45.01
C ARG A 161 -2.76 13.31 46.03
N ALA A 162 -2.53 13.65 47.29
CA ALA A 162 -3.47 13.40 48.37
C ALA A 162 -3.78 14.70 49.14
N LEU A 163 -5.03 14.86 49.52
CA LEU A 163 -5.52 15.92 50.40
C LEU A 163 -6.26 15.27 51.58
N LYS A 164 -6.24 15.92 52.74
CA LYS A 164 -7.06 15.55 53.89
C LYS A 164 -7.94 16.71 54.35
N ALA A 165 -9.14 16.40 54.80
CA ALA A 165 -10.11 17.34 55.31
C ALA A 165 -10.82 16.75 56.53
N ALA A 166 -11.07 17.59 57.54
CA ALA A 166 -11.86 17.20 58.71
C ALA A 166 -13.37 17.16 58.39
N ASP A 167 -13.83 18.10 57.55
CA ASP A 167 -15.25 18.24 57.19
C ASP A 167 -15.57 17.57 55.85
N LEU A 168 -16.71 16.86 55.77
CA LEU A 168 -17.17 16.21 54.55
C LEU A 168 -17.38 17.22 53.40
N GLU A 169 -17.93 18.39 53.68
CA GLU A 169 -18.16 19.44 52.66
C GLU A 169 -16.85 19.95 52.05
N ALA A 170 -15.81 20.13 52.87
CA ALA A 170 -14.47 20.49 52.40
C ALA A 170 -13.82 19.36 51.59
N ALA A 171 -14.05 18.09 51.97
CA ALA A 171 -13.60 16.92 51.23
C ALA A 171 -14.32 16.78 49.87
N GLU A 172 -15.64 17.00 49.81
CA GLU A 172 -16.41 17.00 48.57
C GLU A 172 -15.97 18.14 47.63
N ALA A 173 -15.72 19.34 48.15
CA ALA A 173 -15.19 20.46 47.35
C ALA A 173 -13.80 20.15 46.77
N ALA A 174 -12.91 19.55 47.55
CA ALA A 174 -11.60 19.08 47.08
C ALA A 174 -11.72 17.96 46.03
N PHE A 175 -12.66 17.02 46.23
CA PHE A 175 -12.97 15.95 45.29
C PHE A 175 -13.46 16.50 43.94
N ARG A 176 -14.42 17.43 43.92
CA ARG A 176 -14.88 18.10 42.69
C ARG A 176 -13.73 18.82 41.96
N HIS A 177 -12.81 19.44 42.69
CA HIS A 177 -11.65 20.07 42.07
C HIS A 177 -10.71 19.06 41.40
N PHE A 178 -10.50 17.88 42.01
CA PHE A 178 -9.73 16.81 41.39
C PHE A 178 -10.47 16.12 40.23
N GLU A 179 -11.81 16.01 40.26
CA GLU A 179 -12.60 15.58 39.10
C GLU A 179 -12.43 16.53 37.91
N ASP A 180 -12.50 17.84 38.13
CA ASP A 180 -12.24 18.87 37.10
C ASP A 180 -10.82 18.75 36.53
N GLN A 181 -9.82 18.53 37.38
CA GLN A 181 -8.43 18.31 36.95
C GLN A 181 -8.28 17.01 36.13
N ALA A 182 -8.82 15.90 36.62
CA ALA A 182 -8.78 14.60 35.94
C ALA A 182 -9.52 14.64 34.60
N THR A 183 -10.66 15.34 34.52
CA THR A 183 -11.41 15.54 33.28
C THR A 183 -10.57 16.27 32.23
N ARG A 184 -9.99 17.43 32.59
CA ARG A 184 -9.12 18.21 31.68
C ARG A 184 -7.88 17.45 31.20
N LEU A 185 -7.31 16.59 32.05
CA LEU A 185 -6.18 15.73 31.66
C LEU A 185 -6.64 14.62 30.71
N SER A 186 -7.81 14.02 30.97
CA SER A 186 -8.40 13.00 30.10
C SER A 186 -8.88 13.54 28.74
N ASP A 187 -9.22 14.83 28.64
CA ASP A 187 -9.49 15.49 27.35
C ASP A 187 -8.25 15.48 26.44
N CYS A 188 -7.06 15.69 27.01
CA CYS A 188 -5.80 15.61 26.28
C CYS A 188 -5.51 14.18 25.81
N GLU A 189 -5.78 13.15 26.63
CA GLU A 189 -5.63 11.74 26.24
C GLU A 189 -6.64 11.32 25.18
N THR A 190 -7.89 11.76 25.31
CA THR A 190 -8.95 11.57 24.30
C THR A 190 -8.51 12.16 22.96
N ARG A 191 -8.00 13.40 22.97
CA ARG A 191 -7.50 14.06 21.74
C ARG A 191 -6.27 13.37 21.17
N ARG A 192 -5.37 12.84 22.02
CA ARG A 192 -4.22 12.03 21.57
C ARG A 192 -4.70 10.78 20.83
N ALA A 193 -5.61 10.00 21.43
CA ALA A 193 -6.13 8.78 20.82
C ALA A 193 -6.86 9.03 19.49
N GLN A 194 -7.63 10.13 19.40
CA GLN A 194 -8.27 10.54 18.14
C GLN A 194 -7.24 10.90 17.05
N LEU A 195 -6.19 11.66 17.39
CA LEU A 195 -5.13 12.03 16.44
C LEU A 195 -4.30 10.82 16.02
N GLU A 196 -4.05 9.87 16.92
CA GLU A 196 -3.36 8.61 16.62
C GLU A 196 -4.14 7.77 15.61
N ALA A 197 -5.45 7.58 15.81
CA ALA A 197 -6.33 6.90 14.87
C ALA A 197 -6.41 7.61 13.50
N GLN A 198 -6.46 8.95 13.48
CA GLN A 198 -6.43 9.73 12.23
C GLN A 198 -5.09 9.60 11.50
N ASN A 199 -3.97 9.62 12.23
CA ASN A 199 -2.64 9.41 11.66
C ASN A 199 -2.48 8.00 11.09
N GLU A 200 -3.01 6.98 11.77
CA GLU A 200 -3.00 5.61 11.24
C GLU A 200 -3.84 5.48 9.96
N GLN A 201 -5.03 6.10 9.92
CA GLN A 201 -5.85 6.18 8.71
C GLN A 201 -5.10 6.87 7.56
N LEU A 202 -4.43 7.99 7.82
CA LEU A 202 -3.61 8.71 6.83
C LEU A 202 -2.45 7.84 6.33
N ALA A 203 -1.72 7.17 7.23
CA ALA A 203 -0.63 6.26 6.87
C ALA A 203 -1.11 5.10 5.98
N ARG A 204 -2.28 4.51 6.30
CA ARG A 204 -2.92 3.46 5.46
C ARG A 204 -3.30 4.00 4.06
N MET A 205 -3.71 5.27 3.94
CA MET A 205 -4.01 5.88 2.62
C MET A 205 -2.74 6.19 1.83
N ILE A 206 -1.69 6.70 2.48
CA ILE A 206 -0.38 6.95 1.86
C ILE A 206 0.19 5.64 1.30
N ALA A 207 0.25 4.58 2.11
CA ALA A 207 0.78 3.28 1.70
C ALA A 207 0.03 2.67 0.49
N ARG A 208 -1.30 2.90 0.38
CA ARG A 208 -2.07 2.51 -0.81
C ARG A 208 -1.64 3.32 -2.05
N SER A 209 -1.55 4.64 -1.92
CA SER A 209 -1.16 5.52 -3.04
C SER A 209 0.28 5.26 -3.52
N GLU A 210 1.20 4.92 -2.60
CA GLU A 210 2.57 4.54 -2.92
C GLU A 210 2.63 3.19 -3.64
N ALA A 211 1.85 2.20 -3.19
CA ALA A 211 1.74 0.91 -3.86
C ALA A 211 1.13 1.02 -5.28
N GLU A 212 0.15 1.91 -5.47
CA GLU A 212 -0.41 2.23 -6.79
C GLU A 212 0.61 2.93 -7.69
N ALA A 213 1.34 3.92 -7.17
CA ALA A 213 2.39 4.62 -7.90
C ALA A 213 3.53 3.67 -8.33
N GLU A 214 3.93 2.74 -7.48
CA GLU A 214 5.00 1.77 -7.79
C GLU A 214 4.54 0.71 -8.81
N ARG A 215 3.29 0.24 -8.72
CA ARG A 215 2.67 -0.59 -9.77
C ARG A 215 2.70 0.14 -11.12
N LEU A 216 2.25 1.40 -11.16
CA LEU A 216 2.23 2.20 -12.39
C LEU A 216 3.64 2.41 -12.96
N ARG A 217 4.66 2.66 -12.12
CA ARG A 217 6.06 2.74 -12.56
C ARG A 217 6.52 1.42 -13.19
N SER A 218 6.23 0.29 -12.55
CA SER A 218 6.57 -1.04 -13.08
C SER A 218 5.88 -1.32 -14.43
N ASP A 219 4.65 -0.86 -14.60
CA ASP A 219 3.91 -0.99 -15.87
C ASP A 219 4.51 -0.14 -16.97
N LEU A 220 4.87 1.12 -16.68
CA LEU A 220 5.54 2.01 -17.64
C LEU A 220 6.92 1.48 -18.04
N GLN A 221 7.70 0.96 -17.09
CA GLN A 221 8.99 0.30 -17.38
C GLN A 221 8.82 -0.93 -18.29
N ARG A 222 7.83 -1.80 -17.98
CA ARG A 222 7.52 -2.97 -18.81
C ARG A 222 7.07 -2.59 -20.22
N ARG A 223 6.21 -1.58 -20.37
CA ARG A 223 5.76 -1.07 -21.67
C ARG A 223 6.92 -0.50 -22.49
N SER A 224 7.78 0.33 -21.87
CA SER A 224 8.97 0.87 -22.54
C SER A 224 9.94 -0.22 -23.02
N ALA A 225 10.16 -1.26 -22.20
CA ALA A 225 10.99 -2.40 -22.60
C ALA A 225 10.38 -3.20 -23.76
N GLN A 226 9.05 -3.41 -23.77
CA GLN A 226 8.33 -4.07 -24.86
C GLN A 226 8.40 -3.25 -26.16
N GLU A 227 8.22 -1.93 -26.08
CA GLU A 227 8.31 -1.02 -27.22
C GLU A 227 9.72 -1.02 -27.84
N GLN A 228 10.77 -0.96 -27.01
CA GLN A 228 12.15 -1.08 -27.47
C GLN A 228 12.42 -2.45 -28.12
N ALA A 229 11.91 -3.53 -27.54
CA ALA A 229 12.05 -4.88 -28.12
C ALA A 229 11.33 -5.01 -29.47
N ALA A 230 10.13 -4.44 -29.60
CA ALA A 230 9.38 -4.39 -30.86
C ALA A 230 10.11 -3.55 -31.92
N SER A 231 10.61 -2.37 -31.55
CA SER A 231 11.43 -1.51 -32.43
C SER A 231 12.69 -2.23 -32.92
N ASN A 232 13.46 -2.84 -32.00
CA ASN A 232 14.63 -3.65 -32.34
C ASN A 232 14.29 -4.79 -33.31
N ARG A 233 13.16 -5.49 -33.09
CA ARG A 233 12.70 -6.57 -33.98
C ARG A 233 12.30 -6.04 -35.36
N GLN A 234 11.62 -4.89 -35.46
CA GLN A 234 11.32 -4.26 -36.75
C GLN A 234 12.60 -3.86 -37.50
N HIS A 235 13.59 -3.28 -36.81
CA HIS A 235 14.87 -2.97 -37.41
C HIS A 235 15.63 -4.21 -37.90
N GLN A 236 15.55 -5.32 -37.17
CA GLN A 236 16.16 -6.59 -37.57
C GLN A 236 15.47 -7.18 -38.80
N VAL A 237 14.13 -7.26 -38.82
CA VAL A 237 13.36 -7.74 -39.97
C VAL A 237 13.62 -6.89 -41.22
N ARG A 238 13.73 -5.55 -41.09
CA ARG A 238 14.10 -4.67 -42.22
C ARG A 238 15.48 -4.97 -42.80
N LYS A 239 16.46 -5.37 -41.97
CA LYS A 239 17.80 -5.80 -42.42
C LYS A 239 17.76 -7.17 -43.10
N GLU A 240 16.97 -8.10 -42.57
CA GLU A 240 16.79 -9.43 -43.16
C GLU A 240 16.11 -9.35 -44.53
N VAL A 241 15.06 -8.52 -44.67
CA VAL A 241 14.39 -8.26 -45.94
C VAL A 241 15.37 -7.69 -46.97
N SER A 242 16.15 -6.65 -46.63
CA SER A 242 17.10 -6.06 -47.60
C SER A 242 18.25 -7.00 -47.97
N GLN A 243 18.68 -7.89 -47.06
CA GLN A 243 19.62 -8.96 -47.36
C GLN A 243 19.03 -10.01 -48.32
N LEU A 244 17.79 -10.45 -48.08
CA LEU A 244 17.10 -11.41 -48.95
C LEU A 244 16.81 -10.82 -50.34
N GLU A 245 16.45 -9.53 -50.43
CA GLU A 245 16.30 -8.81 -51.70
C GLU A 245 17.62 -8.74 -52.48
N ALA A 246 18.73 -8.41 -51.80
CA ALA A 246 20.06 -8.41 -52.41
C ALA A 246 20.47 -9.80 -52.92
N GLN A 247 20.23 -10.86 -52.13
CA GLN A 247 20.46 -12.25 -52.54
C GLN A 247 19.60 -12.64 -53.76
N ARG A 248 18.32 -12.26 -53.77
CA ARG A 248 17.40 -12.51 -54.90
C ARG A 248 17.89 -11.83 -56.18
N MET A 249 18.31 -10.57 -56.11
CA MET A 249 18.85 -9.84 -57.25
C MET A 249 20.14 -10.46 -57.78
N ALA A 250 21.06 -10.88 -56.90
CA ALA A 250 22.28 -11.58 -57.29
C ALA A 250 21.96 -12.91 -58.00
N ALA A 251 21.10 -13.75 -57.43
CA ALA A 251 20.67 -15.01 -58.03
C ALA A 251 20.01 -14.81 -59.40
N GLN A 252 19.15 -13.79 -59.55
CA GLN A 252 18.52 -13.44 -60.82
C GLN A 252 19.53 -12.97 -61.87
N ALA A 253 20.57 -12.22 -61.47
CA ALA A 253 21.66 -11.83 -62.35
C ALA A 253 22.50 -13.04 -62.82
N HIS A 254 22.76 -14.02 -61.93
CA HIS A 254 23.42 -15.28 -62.28
C HIS A 254 22.60 -16.12 -63.27
N LEU A 255 21.28 -16.24 -63.07
CA LEU A 255 20.37 -16.92 -64.00
C LEU A 255 20.42 -16.27 -65.39
N ASN A 256 20.27 -14.94 -65.45
CA ASN A 256 20.35 -14.19 -66.70
C ASN A 256 21.69 -14.38 -67.42
N LYS A 257 22.81 -14.47 -66.68
CA LYS A 257 24.14 -14.75 -67.25
C LYS A 257 24.22 -16.16 -67.83
N ALA A 258 23.77 -17.18 -67.10
CA ALA A 258 23.74 -18.56 -67.57
C ALA A 258 22.83 -18.74 -68.80
N HIS A 259 21.67 -18.08 -68.84
CA HIS A 259 20.77 -18.15 -69.99
C HIS A 259 21.41 -17.57 -71.27
N ARG A 260 22.13 -16.43 -71.15
CA ARG A 260 22.90 -15.86 -72.28
C ARG A 260 24.02 -16.78 -72.76
N GLN A 261 24.74 -17.44 -71.83
CA GLN A 261 25.77 -18.41 -72.19
C GLN A 261 25.17 -19.62 -72.93
N MET A 262 24.03 -20.14 -72.48
CA MET A 262 23.31 -21.21 -73.17
C MET A 262 22.86 -20.80 -74.58
N GLN A 263 22.33 -19.59 -74.75
CA GLN A 263 21.96 -19.07 -76.08
C GLN A 263 23.19 -18.99 -77.01
N GLN A 264 24.32 -18.46 -76.52
CA GLN A 264 25.56 -18.38 -77.29
C GLN A 264 26.05 -19.77 -77.73
N LEU A 265 26.05 -20.76 -76.83
CA LEU A 265 26.41 -22.14 -77.15
C LEU A 265 25.48 -22.78 -78.19
N ASN A 266 24.18 -22.50 -78.13
CA ASN A 266 23.22 -22.99 -79.13
C ASN A 266 23.46 -22.36 -80.51
N MET A 267 23.76 -21.06 -80.60
CA MET A 267 24.05 -20.42 -81.88
C MET A 267 25.33 -20.98 -82.52
N THR A 268 26.42 -21.09 -81.75
CA THR A 268 27.67 -21.68 -82.24
C THR A 268 27.54 -23.16 -82.62
N SER A 269 26.68 -23.92 -81.91
CA SER A 269 26.38 -25.31 -82.25
C SER A 269 25.57 -25.43 -83.55
N ASN A 270 24.65 -24.49 -83.81
CA ASN A 270 23.82 -24.49 -85.01
C ASN A 270 24.61 -24.06 -86.26
N GLU A 271 25.53 -23.10 -86.14
CA GLU A 271 26.49 -22.76 -87.21
C GLU A 271 27.44 -23.92 -87.55
N ALA A 272 27.70 -24.82 -86.59
CA ALA A 272 28.53 -26.01 -86.80
C ALA A 272 27.78 -27.19 -87.47
N ILE A 273 26.47 -27.07 -87.72
CA ILE A 273 25.71 -28.05 -88.51
C ILE A 273 25.79 -27.62 -89.99
N PRO A 274 26.60 -28.30 -90.84
CA PRO A 274 26.76 -27.89 -92.22
C PRO A 274 25.43 -28.04 -92.97
N HIS A 275 25.05 -26.99 -93.69
CA HIS A 275 23.90 -27.01 -94.58
C HIS A 275 24.17 -28.02 -95.70
N LEU A 276 23.59 -29.21 -95.60
CA LEU A 276 23.59 -30.16 -96.71
C LEU A 276 22.87 -29.48 -97.90
N PRO A 277 23.51 -29.33 -99.06
CA PRO A 277 22.90 -28.62 -100.18
C PRO A 277 21.66 -29.39 -100.66
N ALA A 278 20.54 -28.68 -100.74
CA ALA A 278 19.30 -29.23 -101.28
C ALA A 278 19.51 -29.64 -102.75
N ARG A 279 18.97 -30.81 -103.11
CA ARG A 279 18.94 -31.36 -104.47
C ARG A 279 17.53 -31.86 -104.76
#